data_AF-A0A9P4S1J0-F1
#
_entry.id   AF-A0A9P4S1J0-F1
#
_cell.length_a   1.000
_cell.length_b   1.000
_cell.length_c   1.000
_cell.angle_alpha   90.00
_cell.angle_beta   90.00
_cell.angle_gamma   90.00
#
_symmetry.space_group_name_H-M   'P 1'
#
loop_
_entity.id
_entity.type
_entity.pdbx_description
1 polymer ?
#
loop_
_entity_poly.entity_id
_entity_poly.type
_entity_poly.pdbx_seq_one_letter_code
_entity_poly.pdbx_strand_id
1 'polypeptide(L)'
;LLAGAAVVLAQGDIGGLPACGQTCIGNMLGIAQSSFGCNPGDAVCYCTNANFGYGIRDCADQACPNAEDANTVKSFGVQYC
;
A
#
# COMPACT_ATOMS: atom_id res chain seq x y z
N LEU A 1 23.73 -21.11 3.33
CA LEU A 1 22.32 -21.37 3.71
C LEU A 1 21.66 -20.05 4.08
N LEU A 2 21.06 -19.35 3.11
CA LEU A 2 20.08 -18.30 3.39
C LEU A 2 19.01 -18.42 2.31
N ALA A 3 18.01 -19.27 2.59
CA ALA A 3 16.77 -19.30 1.84
C ALA A 3 16.06 -17.96 2.13
N GLY A 4 16.20 -17.00 1.23
CA GLY A 4 15.36 -15.80 1.23
C GLY A 4 13.95 -16.24 0.84
N ALA A 5 13.02 -16.21 1.79
CA ALA A 5 11.61 -16.35 1.49
C ALA A 5 11.21 -15.18 0.58
N ALA A 6 11.09 -15.45 -0.73
CA ALA A 6 10.41 -14.54 -1.64
C ALA A 6 8.93 -14.55 -1.24
N VAL A 7 8.55 -13.62 -0.36
CA VAL A 7 7.15 -13.21 -0.26
C VAL A 7 6.77 -12.71 -1.64
N VAL A 8 5.92 -13.48 -2.33
CA VAL A 8 5.32 -13.06 -3.58
C VAL A 8 4.42 -11.89 -3.23
N LEU A 9 4.89 -10.67 -3.49
CA LEU A 9 4.11 -9.47 -3.28
C LEU A 9 3.00 -9.49 -4.33
N ALA A 10 1.79 -9.81 -3.88
CA ALA A 10 0.61 -9.76 -4.70
C ALA A 10 0.42 -8.31 -5.12
N GLN A 11 0.79 -7.98 -6.35
CA GLN A 11 0.49 -6.68 -6.94
C GLN A 11 -1.03 -6.62 -7.14
N GLY A 12 -1.73 -6.16 -6.10
CA GLY A 12 -3.18 -6.03 -6.12
C GLY A 12 -3.63 -5.02 -7.17
N ASP A 13 -4.78 -5.30 -7.79
CA ASP A 13 -5.38 -4.37 -8.75
C ASP A 13 -5.93 -3.14 -8.03
N ILE A 14 -5.19 -2.03 -8.10
CA ILE A 14 -5.59 -0.74 -7.54
C ILE A 14 -6.85 -0.22 -8.24
N GLY A 15 -7.06 -0.54 -9.53
CA GLY A 15 -8.22 -0.09 -10.30
C GLY A 15 -9.55 -0.62 -9.75
N GLY A 16 -9.52 -1.74 -9.02
CA GLY A 16 -10.69 -2.31 -8.35
C GLY A 16 -11.04 -1.68 -7.00
N LEU A 17 -10.21 -0.77 -6.48
CA LEU A 17 -10.49 -0.08 -5.21
C LEU A 17 -11.50 1.06 -5.39
N PRO A 18 -12.26 1.41 -4.33
CA PRO A 18 -13.00 2.67 -4.31
C PRO A 18 -12.06 3.85 -4.56
N ALA A 19 -12.60 4.98 -5.03
CA ALA A 19 -11.81 6.14 -5.43
C ALA A 19 -10.85 6.63 -4.31
N CYS A 20 -11.29 6.61 -3.04
CA CYS A 20 -10.42 6.93 -1.90
C CYS A 20 -9.20 6.00 -1.81
N GLY A 21 -9.39 4.71 -2.12
CA GLY A 21 -8.32 3.71 -2.14
C GLY A 21 -7.31 3.95 -3.25
N GLN A 22 -7.78 4.26 -4.45
CA GLN A 22 -6.90 4.61 -5.57
C GLN A 22 -6.00 5.81 -5.22
N THR A 23 -6.59 6.83 -4.58
CA THR A 23 -5.84 7.98 -4.07
C THR A 23 -4.85 7.58 -2.98
N CYS A 24 -5.28 6.83 -1.96
CA CYS A 24 -4.43 6.48 -0.82
C CYS A 24 -3.23 5.60 -1.23
N ILE A 25 -3.47 4.56 -2.04
CA ILE A 25 -2.38 3.71 -2.54
C ILE A 25 -1.48 4.51 -3.48
N GLY A 26 -2.04 5.27 -4.42
CA GLY A 26 -1.27 6.10 -5.36
C GLY A 26 -0.36 7.11 -4.66
N ASN A 27 -0.86 7.79 -3.63
CA ASN A 27 -0.08 8.73 -2.83
C ASN A 27 1.07 8.04 -2.11
N MET A 28 0.81 6.90 -1.47
CA MET A 28 1.87 6.17 -0.77
C MET A 28 2.91 5.59 -1.71
N LEU A 29 2.55 5.17 -2.92
CA LEU A 29 3.51 4.80 -3.96
C LEU A 29 4.41 5.98 -4.36
N GLY A 30 3.85 7.19 -4.48
CA GLY A 30 4.61 8.41 -4.77
C GLY A 30 5.55 8.80 -3.61
N ILE A 31 5.09 8.67 -2.37
CA ILE A 31 5.91 8.90 -1.17
C ILE A 31 7.03 7.86 -1.09
N ALA A 32 6.75 6.59 -1.36
CA ALA A 32 7.77 5.56 -1.32
C ALA A 32 8.91 5.83 -2.32
N GLN A 33 8.58 6.31 -3.51
CA GLN A 33 9.58 6.65 -4.53
C GLN A 33 10.39 7.90 -4.15
N SER A 34 9.74 8.95 -3.67
CA SER A 34 10.38 10.24 -3.39
C SER A 34 11.07 10.33 -2.02
N SER A 35 10.53 9.64 -1.02
CA SER A 35 10.95 9.77 0.39
C SER A 35 11.61 8.52 0.95
N PHE A 36 11.22 7.33 0.48
CA PHE A 36 11.83 6.06 0.93
C PHE A 36 12.93 5.58 -0.03
N GLY A 37 13.06 6.19 -1.21
CA GLY A 37 14.07 5.84 -2.22
C GLY A 37 13.78 4.54 -2.96
N CYS A 38 12.51 4.11 -2.98
CA CYS A 38 12.12 2.87 -3.64
C CYS A 38 11.96 3.04 -5.14
N ASN A 39 12.29 1.99 -5.92
CA ASN A 39 12.04 1.99 -7.35
C ASN A 39 10.54 1.80 -7.66
N PRO A 40 10.03 2.31 -8.79
CA PRO A 40 8.67 2.04 -9.23
C PRO A 40 8.41 0.52 -9.33
N GLY A 41 7.40 0.04 -8.62
CA GLY A 41 7.00 -1.37 -8.58
C GLY A 41 7.80 -2.23 -7.58
N ASP A 42 8.75 -1.65 -6.85
CA ASP A 42 9.54 -2.36 -5.83
C ASP A 42 8.73 -2.48 -4.52
N ALA A 43 7.76 -3.38 -4.56
CA ALA A 43 6.91 -3.63 -3.41
C ALA A 43 7.71 -4.13 -2.20
N VAL A 44 8.88 -4.79 -2.38
CA VAL A 44 9.71 -5.24 -1.26
C VAL A 44 10.25 -4.02 -0.52
N CYS A 45 10.76 -3.03 -1.25
CA CYS A 45 11.20 -1.78 -0.68
C CYS A 45 10.04 -1.02 -0.01
N TYR A 46 8.87 -0.95 -0.67
CA TYR A 46 7.69 -0.28 -0.11
C TYR A 46 7.32 -0.87 1.26
N CYS A 47 7.24 -2.19 1.34
CA CYS A 47 6.74 -2.92 2.50
C CYS A 47 7.77 -3.13 3.61
N THR A 48 9.06 -2.98 3.30
CA THR A 48 10.12 -2.92 4.32
C THR A 48 9.99 -1.65 5.19
N ASN A 49 9.37 -0.59 4.68
CA ASN A 49 9.10 0.62 5.44
C ASN A 49 7.70 0.58 6.04
N ALA A 50 7.59 0.39 7.36
CA ALA A 50 6.29 0.33 8.05
C ALA A 50 5.41 1.58 7.84
N ASN A 51 6.02 2.74 7.56
CA ASN A 51 5.27 3.96 7.26
C ASN A 51 4.46 3.86 5.95
N PHE A 52 4.82 2.95 5.04
CA PHE A 52 4.02 2.67 3.84
C PHE A 52 2.63 2.16 4.25
N GLY A 53 2.59 1.09 5.05
CA GLY A 53 1.33 0.51 5.54
C GLY A 53 0.55 1.45 6.46
N TYR A 54 1.23 2.18 7.36
CA TYR A 54 0.57 3.19 8.20
C TYR A 54 -0.03 4.32 7.38
N GLY A 55 0.68 4.82 6.37
CA GLY A 55 0.16 5.86 5.49
C GLY A 55 -1.08 5.42 4.72
N ILE A 56 -1.14 4.17 4.25
CA ILE A 56 -2.35 3.62 3.61
C ILE A 56 -3.51 3.59 4.59
N ARG A 57 -3.30 3.06 5.80
CA ARG A 57 -4.33 2.97 6.84
C ARG A 57 -4.86 4.35 7.23
N ASP A 58 -3.95 5.26 7.56
CA ASP A 58 -4.29 6.58 8.06
C ASP A 58 -4.98 7.42 6.96
N CYS A 59 -4.54 7.27 5.70
CA CYS A 59 -5.24 7.86 4.57
C CYS A 59 -6.65 7.29 4.40
N ALA A 60 -6.82 5.97 4.49
CA ALA A 60 -8.13 5.34 4.34
C ALA A 60 -9.12 5.82 5.41
N ASP A 61 -8.67 5.93 6.67
CA ASP A 61 -9.50 6.42 7.78
C ASP A 61 -9.88 7.91 7.62
N GLN A 62 -9.10 8.70 6.88
CA GLN A 62 -9.35 10.14 6.67
C GLN A 62 -10.10 10.45 5.37
N ALA A 63 -9.84 9.70 4.30
CA ALA A 63 -10.28 10.03 2.94
C ALA A 63 -11.48 9.22 2.46
N CYS A 64 -11.73 8.03 3.03
CA CYS A 64 -12.87 7.22 2.63
C CYS A 64 -14.16 7.71 3.30
N PRO A 65 -15.29 7.75 2.56
CA PRO A 65 -16.53 8.36 3.04
C PRO A 65 -17.28 7.51 4.08
N ASN A 66 -16.95 6.22 4.16
CA ASN A 66 -17.56 5.28 5.10
C ASN A 66 -16.53 4.22 5.54
N ALA A 67 -16.87 3.49 6.60
CA ALA A 67 -15.97 2.50 7.19
C ALA A 67 -15.74 1.27 6.29
N GLU A 68 -16.70 0.91 5.44
CA GLU A 68 -16.58 -0.23 4.52
C GLU A 68 -15.52 0.03 3.44
N ASP A 69 -15.55 1.21 2.82
CA ASP A 69 -14.53 1.65 1.88
C ASP A 69 -13.17 1.74 2.56
N ALA A 70 -13.09 2.36 3.74
CA ALA A 70 -11.85 2.44 4.51
C ALA A 70 -11.28 1.06 4.82
N ASN A 71 -12.11 0.11 5.26
CA ASN A 71 -11.71 -1.26 5.57
C ASN A 71 -11.27 -2.04 4.33
N THR A 72 -11.88 -1.79 3.17
CA THR A 72 -11.47 -2.36 1.88
C THR A 72 -10.05 -1.92 1.54
N VAL A 73 -9.75 -0.62 1.67
CA VAL A 73 -8.41 -0.07 1.39
C VAL A 73 -7.36 -0.57 2.40
N LYS A 74 -7.70 -0.62 3.68
CA LYS A 74 -6.82 -1.17 4.72
C LYS A 74 -6.49 -2.64 4.47
N SER A 75 -7.50 -3.44 4.09
CA SER A 75 -7.32 -4.86 3.77
C SER A 75 -6.47 -5.05 2.52
N PHE A 76 -6.61 -4.17 1.53
CA PHE A 76 -5.72 -4.15 0.37
C PHE A 76 -4.28 -3.84 0.78
N GLY A 77 -4.06 -2.81 1.61
CA GLY A 77 -2.72 -2.46 2.10
C GLY A 77 -2.03 -3.60 2.86
N VAL A 78 -2.77 -4.39 3.63
CA VAL A 78 -2.25 -5.60 4.30
C VAL A 78 -1.88 -6.69 3.29
N GLN A 79 -2.71 -6.91 2.26
CA GLN A 79 -2.43 -7.91 1.22
C GLN A 79 -1.27 -7.52 0.30
N TYR A 80 -1.01 -6.22 0.17
CA TYR A 80 0.06 -5.70 -0.67
C TYR A 80 1.47 -6.00 -0.12
N CYS A 81 1.65 -6.26 1.20
CA CYS A 81 2.95 -6.23 1.88
C CYS A 81 3.49 -7.50 2.58
#